data_AF-A0A2E8AW74-F1
#
_entry.id   AF-A0A2E8AW74-F1
#
_cell.length_a   1.000
_cell.length_b   1.000
_cell.length_c   1.000
_cell.angle_alpha   90.00
_cell.angle_beta   90.00
_cell.angle_gamma   90.00
#
_symmetry.space_group_name_H-M   'P 1'
#
loop_
_entity.id
_entity.type
_entity.pdbx_description
1 polymer ?
#
loop_
_entity_poly.entity_id
_entity_poly.type
_entity_poly.pdbx_seq_one_letter_code
_entity_poly.pdbx_strand_id
1 'polypeptide(L)'
;MKFPTLSWVLRGLWWIFFIVICSIHTSVDSLAESPLVQVHEDFSEDPGWDGFQNRMVCRNCPTVVQNFGWTLSTNAGDVPGEIGGRVDNSRVQAYYAMPIGKSLSFNDKLSASGKLAIKHIGLRGVGYIGFFNSDRHTWRVWSSMAFRVWEEDGLGQIMFDWMSSDWKARGAETAILLPDDGSIHSWRFQYDPDVRADPVWHEQTLKQHITDRTGNGQPYELQGEPFILKRVRKDVPSLTPAQLRSRLIKLRDQGLIDYFHRHGQHRWWKRPHPGDGHGRITFQFDGNVPYVFWMDKKIRNAPAELNRFGLFNIKRFGEWMELYLSDLTVNGHKVDLSQDPQWEEKNNRASWTEPNFQAMNNYGWGQTNWAGQAPGEIGGLFWRTEPEDPHFSYYGDDIGELSLEDPISFRGSIYFDTGMTDAAAYFGYFNSKEQVKILTKGDPDAGYPRRSMLGIAISDSSAVGYYFVGLLRANNDDSTRYQGKVFTPNRQRRRFTFRYDPEANSGVGRVTYTLDDETFVVNVTPEQRAAGATFDRFGFANVRSGGHSVEFYLDDLTYTARRQKGVRPRRFKQKVIEVEYPHQHGGRRY
;
A
#
# COMPACT_ATOMS: atom_id res chain seq x y z
N MET A 1 -70.98 -28.87 27.87
CA MET A 1 -71.41 -27.99 28.98
C MET A 1 -71.31 -26.56 28.46
N LYS A 2 -72.30 -25.89 27.84
CA LYS A 2 -73.76 -25.78 28.04
C LYS A 2 -74.14 -25.52 29.49
N PHE A 3 -74.27 -24.23 29.86
CA PHE A 3 -75.44 -23.66 30.54
C PHE A 3 -75.53 -22.14 30.22
N PRO A 4 -76.74 -21.54 30.23
CA PRO A 4 -77.13 -20.41 29.39
C PRO A 4 -77.58 -19.14 30.17
N THR A 5 -77.89 -18.11 29.37
CA THR A 5 -78.84 -16.98 29.51
C THR A 5 -79.95 -17.15 30.58
N LEU A 6 -80.60 -16.12 31.17
CA LEU A 6 -81.14 -14.84 30.68
C LEU A 6 -81.69 -14.09 31.93
N SER A 7 -81.65 -12.75 32.00
CA SER A 7 -82.84 -11.86 32.04
C SER A 7 -82.52 -10.66 32.93
N TRP A 8 -82.72 -9.44 32.46
CA TRP A 8 -83.79 -8.55 32.92
C TRP A 8 -83.77 -7.25 32.11
N VAL A 9 -84.98 -6.75 31.94
CA VAL A 9 -85.42 -5.74 30.98
C VAL A 9 -85.70 -4.42 31.74
N LEU A 10 -85.68 -3.32 30.97
CA LEU A 10 -86.51 -2.10 31.06
C LEU A 10 -85.90 -0.77 31.57
N ARG A 11 -86.23 0.26 30.77
CA ARG A 11 -86.26 1.73 30.96
C ARG A 11 -84.96 2.44 30.61
N GLY A 12 -84.82 3.20 29.52
CA GLY A 12 -85.80 3.89 28.68
C GLY A 12 -86.02 5.31 29.20
N LEU A 13 -85.26 6.28 28.68
CA LEU A 13 -85.64 7.69 28.55
C LEU A 13 -84.63 8.43 27.67
N TRP A 14 -85.14 8.95 26.56
CA TRP A 14 -84.45 9.76 25.57
C TRP A 14 -84.16 11.16 26.09
N TRP A 15 -82.94 11.65 25.89
CA TRP A 15 -82.65 13.07 25.71
C TRP A 15 -81.61 13.24 24.60
N ILE A 16 -81.99 14.07 23.63
CA ILE A 16 -81.21 14.44 22.44
C ILE A 16 -80.05 15.35 22.89
N PHE A 17 -78.82 14.95 22.62
CA PHE A 17 -77.65 15.83 22.66
C PHE A 17 -77.03 15.90 21.26
N PHE A 18 -77.01 17.11 20.72
CA PHE A 18 -76.19 17.48 19.57
C PHE A 18 -74.71 17.30 19.94
N ILE A 19 -74.05 16.28 19.39
CA ILE A 19 -72.59 16.17 19.41
C ILE A 19 -72.07 16.85 18.14
N VAL A 20 -71.47 18.03 18.33
CA VAL A 20 -70.57 18.63 17.36
C VAL A 20 -69.35 17.70 17.27
N ILE A 21 -69.26 16.92 16.19
CA ILE A 21 -68.02 16.22 15.83
C ILE A 21 -67.05 17.30 15.37
N CYS A 22 -66.25 17.83 16.30
CA CYS A 22 -64.99 18.46 15.94
C CYS A 22 -64.08 17.34 15.44
N SER A 23 -64.02 17.18 14.11
CA SER A 23 -62.93 16.48 13.46
C SER A 23 -61.64 17.23 13.79
N ILE A 24 -60.93 16.79 14.83
CA ILE A 24 -59.52 17.12 14.99
C ILE A 24 -58.83 16.42 13.83
N HIS A 25 -58.69 17.11 12.71
CA HIS A 25 -57.63 16.81 11.77
C HIS A 25 -56.33 17.11 12.50
N THR A 26 -55.78 16.09 13.16
CA THR A 26 -54.32 16.03 13.27
C THR A 26 -53.84 15.97 11.83
N SER A 27 -53.48 17.13 11.28
CA SER A 27 -52.53 17.20 10.19
C SER A 27 -51.34 16.38 10.68
N VAL A 28 -51.23 15.15 10.18
CA VAL A 28 -49.93 14.54 10.06
C VAL A 28 -49.25 15.47 9.08
N ASP A 29 -48.52 16.46 9.59
CA ASP A 29 -47.47 17.09 8.81
C ASP A 29 -46.64 15.90 8.33
N SER A 30 -46.80 15.56 7.05
CA SER A 30 -45.80 14.73 6.40
C SER A 30 -44.50 15.45 6.68
N LEU A 31 -43.57 14.77 7.34
CA LEU A 31 -42.21 15.24 7.44
C LEU A 31 -41.73 15.34 5.99
N ALA A 32 -41.88 16.53 5.41
CA ALA A 32 -41.41 16.80 4.06
C ALA A 32 -39.93 16.44 4.06
N GLU A 33 -39.59 15.47 3.23
CA GLU A 33 -38.22 15.00 3.13
C GLU A 33 -37.32 16.20 2.82
N SER A 34 -36.25 16.35 3.59
CA SER A 34 -35.38 17.53 3.46
C SER A 34 -34.85 17.61 2.02
N PRO A 35 -34.73 18.82 1.43
CA PRO A 35 -34.30 18.94 0.05
C PRO A 35 -32.83 18.54 -0.11
N LEU A 36 -32.49 18.11 -1.32
CA LEU A 36 -31.09 18.00 -1.75
C LEU A 36 -30.49 19.39 -1.91
N VAL A 37 -29.27 19.58 -1.42
CA VAL A 37 -28.48 20.81 -1.51
C VAL A 37 -27.08 20.51 -2.01
N GLN A 38 -26.41 21.50 -2.59
CA GLN A 38 -24.97 21.46 -2.81
C GLN A 38 -24.29 22.21 -1.67
N VAL A 39 -23.45 21.50 -0.92
CA VAL A 39 -22.60 22.06 0.13
C VAL A 39 -21.26 22.42 -0.49
N HIS A 40 -20.72 23.58 -0.14
CA HIS A 40 -19.39 24.00 -0.53
C HIS A 40 -18.54 24.23 0.72
N GLU A 41 -17.36 23.61 0.76
CA GLU A 41 -16.36 23.74 1.81
C GLU A 41 -15.03 24.15 1.19
N ASP A 42 -14.57 25.35 1.53
CA ASP A 42 -13.25 25.89 1.15
C ASP A 42 -12.17 25.63 2.21
N PHE A 43 -12.56 25.04 3.34
CA PHE A 43 -11.72 24.68 4.47
C PHE A 43 -10.87 25.81 5.06
N SER A 44 -11.24 27.08 4.83
CA SER A 44 -10.61 28.23 5.47
C SER A 44 -10.67 28.18 7.01
N GLU A 45 -11.65 27.44 7.54
CA GLU A 45 -11.76 27.03 8.95
C GLU A 45 -12.02 25.53 9.06
N ASP A 46 -11.80 24.95 10.25
CA ASP A 46 -12.20 23.57 10.55
C ASP A 46 -13.72 23.41 10.31
N PRO A 47 -14.17 22.56 9.38
CA PRO A 47 -15.60 22.43 9.08
C PRO A 47 -16.38 21.81 10.26
N GLY A 48 -15.66 21.23 11.24
CA GLY A 48 -16.25 20.58 12.40
C GLY A 48 -16.93 19.26 12.05
N TRP A 49 -16.39 18.52 11.09
CA TRP A 49 -16.91 17.22 10.69
C TRP A 49 -16.73 16.16 11.78
N ASP A 50 -17.62 15.17 11.77
CA ASP A 50 -17.53 14.02 12.68
C ASP A 50 -16.31 13.16 12.31
N GLY A 51 -15.70 12.53 13.31
CA GLY A 51 -14.48 11.76 13.12
C GLY A 51 -14.27 10.71 14.18
N PHE A 52 -13.75 9.57 13.75
CA PHE A 52 -13.41 8.45 14.61
C PHE A 52 -12.02 7.94 14.24
N GLN A 53 -11.12 7.87 15.23
CA GLN A 53 -9.77 7.30 15.08
C GLN A 53 -8.94 7.88 13.91
N ASN A 54 -9.28 9.07 13.41
CA ASN A 54 -8.64 9.70 12.27
C ASN A 54 -7.43 10.57 12.64
N ARG A 55 -7.32 11.00 13.91
CA ARG A 55 -6.20 11.81 14.43
C ARG A 55 -5.42 11.06 15.50
N MET A 56 -4.71 10.01 15.11
CA MET A 56 -3.80 9.33 16.02
C MET A 56 -2.45 10.06 16.06
N VAL A 57 -1.90 10.20 17.27
CA VAL A 57 -0.53 10.64 17.52
C VAL A 57 0.18 9.60 18.37
N CYS A 58 1.49 9.51 18.19
CA CYS A 58 2.30 8.51 18.86
C CYS A 58 2.70 8.98 20.26
N ARG A 59 2.55 8.09 21.24
CA ARG A 59 3.04 8.22 22.61
C ARG A 59 4.25 7.30 22.80
N ASN A 60 5.26 7.77 23.54
CA ASN A 60 6.52 7.05 23.79
C ASN A 60 7.20 6.54 22.51
N CYS A 61 7.20 7.37 21.46
CA CYS A 61 7.84 7.03 20.19
C CYS A 61 9.35 6.84 20.38
N PRO A 62 9.96 5.87 19.70
CA PRO A 62 11.39 5.66 19.78
C PRO A 62 12.15 6.84 19.17
N THR A 63 13.39 6.99 19.60
CA THR A 63 14.34 7.88 18.93
C THR A 63 15.00 7.10 17.80
N VAL A 64 14.86 7.62 16.58
CA VAL A 64 15.63 7.20 15.42
C VAL A 64 17.02 7.81 15.54
N VAL A 65 18.04 7.01 15.31
CA VAL A 65 19.44 7.45 15.27
C VAL A 65 20.05 6.96 13.97
N GLN A 66 20.26 7.86 13.02
CA GLN A 66 21.11 7.58 11.88
C GLN A 66 22.53 7.98 12.23
N ASN A 67 23.44 7.02 12.15
CA ASN A 67 24.86 7.27 12.36
C ASN A 67 25.69 6.38 11.44
N PHE A 68 25.68 6.71 10.15
CA PHE A 68 26.42 5.99 9.13
C PHE A 68 27.05 6.94 8.11
N GLY A 69 28.10 6.47 7.46
CA GLY A 69 28.87 7.23 6.47
C GLY A 69 30.29 6.70 6.37
N TRP A 70 31.21 7.50 5.84
CA TRP A 70 32.62 7.14 5.83
C TRP A 70 33.24 7.18 7.24
N THR A 71 34.19 6.28 7.51
CA THR A 71 34.93 6.18 8.77
C THR A 71 36.30 5.52 8.56
N LEU A 72 37.26 5.80 9.43
CA LEU A 72 38.63 5.23 9.45
C LEU A 72 38.72 3.91 10.23
N SER A 73 37.60 3.22 10.45
CA SER A 73 37.59 1.89 11.07
C SER A 73 37.93 0.78 10.08
N THR A 74 37.99 -0.45 10.59
CA THR A 74 38.40 -1.67 9.87
C THR A 74 37.41 -2.81 10.12
N ASN A 75 36.10 -2.53 10.17
CA ASN A 75 35.08 -3.53 10.46
C ASN A 75 34.85 -4.50 9.29
N ALA A 76 34.99 -4.03 8.05
CA ALA A 76 34.76 -4.78 6.82
C ALA A 76 36.05 -5.01 5.99
N GLY A 77 37.23 -4.68 6.50
CA GLY A 77 38.50 -4.86 5.80
C GLY A 77 39.72 -4.64 6.70
N ASP A 78 40.91 -4.95 6.19
CA ASP A 78 42.16 -4.94 6.98
C ASP A 78 42.89 -3.58 6.99
N VAL A 79 42.38 -2.60 6.23
CA VAL A 79 42.96 -1.26 6.09
C VAL A 79 41.92 -0.23 6.53
N PRO A 80 42.30 0.83 7.27
CA PRO A 80 41.41 1.91 7.65
C PRO A 80 40.70 2.52 6.44
N GLY A 81 39.38 2.66 6.53
CA GLY A 81 38.56 3.26 5.48
C GLY A 81 37.40 2.37 5.03
N GLU A 82 36.19 2.74 5.42
CA GLU A 82 34.97 2.01 5.06
C GLU A 82 33.74 2.91 5.10
N ILE A 83 32.63 2.44 4.53
CA ILE A 83 31.32 3.09 4.60
C ILE A 83 30.41 2.23 5.45
N GLY A 84 29.89 2.76 6.54
CA GLY A 84 29.04 1.97 7.41
C GLY A 84 28.62 2.68 8.67
N GLY A 85 28.04 1.89 9.58
CA GLY A 85 27.52 2.33 10.87
C GLY A 85 26.07 1.94 11.06
N ARG A 86 25.40 2.63 11.97
CA ARG A 86 24.02 2.37 12.39
C ARG A 86 23.04 3.00 11.42
N VAL A 87 22.20 2.16 10.82
CA VAL A 87 21.11 2.51 9.89
C VAL A 87 19.78 2.11 10.52
N ASP A 88 19.03 3.10 11.00
CA ASP A 88 17.71 2.87 11.58
C ASP A 88 16.64 2.80 10.48
N ASN A 89 15.67 1.91 10.62
CA ASN A 89 14.44 1.97 9.84
C ASN A 89 13.68 3.24 10.21
N SER A 90 13.30 4.05 9.22
CA SER A 90 12.47 5.24 9.47
C SER A 90 11.76 5.71 8.21
N ARG A 91 10.60 6.35 8.36
CA ARG A 91 9.92 7.01 7.23
C ARG A 91 10.67 8.23 6.71
N VAL A 92 11.58 8.79 7.51
CA VAL A 92 12.47 9.87 7.07
C VAL A 92 13.62 9.25 6.28
N GLN A 93 13.82 9.76 5.07
CA GLN A 93 14.87 9.28 4.18
C GLN A 93 16.25 9.69 4.72
N ALA A 94 17.19 8.74 4.71
CA ALA A 94 18.60 8.97 4.98
C ALA A 94 19.49 8.18 4.00
N TYR A 95 20.61 8.78 3.60
CA TYR A 95 21.65 8.13 2.78
C TYR A 95 23.02 8.77 2.94
N TYR A 96 24.04 7.98 2.61
CA TYR A 96 25.41 8.41 2.33
C TYR A 96 25.79 7.81 0.98
N ALA A 97 25.88 8.63 -0.06
CA ALA A 97 25.87 8.11 -1.42
C ALA A 97 26.66 8.96 -2.43
N MET A 98 27.34 8.29 -3.35
CA MET A 98 28.05 8.88 -4.46
C MET A 98 27.06 9.43 -5.50
N PRO A 99 27.19 10.70 -5.93
CA PRO A 99 26.46 11.21 -7.10
C PRO A 99 26.93 10.53 -8.38
N ILE A 100 25.97 10.15 -9.22
CA ILE A 100 26.24 9.64 -10.56
C ILE A 100 26.00 10.80 -11.53
N GLY A 101 27.04 11.23 -12.24
CA GLY A 101 26.98 12.44 -13.06
C GLY A 101 25.85 12.47 -14.09
N LYS A 102 25.60 11.33 -14.76
CA LYS A 102 24.42 11.12 -15.61
C LYS A 102 23.55 10.04 -14.99
N SER A 103 22.26 10.34 -14.76
CA SER A 103 21.29 9.35 -14.30
C SER A 103 21.30 8.12 -15.21
N LEU A 104 21.43 6.95 -14.58
CA LEU A 104 21.39 5.65 -15.25
C LEU A 104 19.95 5.13 -15.28
N SER A 105 19.70 4.16 -16.14
CA SER A 105 18.40 3.54 -16.36
C SER A 105 18.55 2.03 -16.47
N PHE A 106 17.44 1.31 -16.69
CA PHE A 106 17.49 -0.11 -17.04
C PHE A 106 18.05 -0.37 -18.46
N ASN A 107 18.43 0.65 -19.22
CA ASN A 107 19.17 0.46 -20.47
C ASN A 107 20.69 0.44 -20.29
N ASP A 108 21.17 0.79 -19.11
CA ASP A 108 22.60 0.92 -18.86
C ASP A 108 23.14 -0.35 -18.18
N LYS A 109 24.40 -0.69 -18.46
CA LYS A 109 25.12 -1.72 -17.71
C LYS A 109 25.42 -1.19 -16.32
N LEU A 110 25.09 -1.98 -15.30
CA LEU A 110 25.32 -1.62 -13.90
C LEU A 110 26.15 -2.71 -13.23
N SER A 111 27.11 -2.34 -12.41
CA SER A 111 27.82 -3.29 -11.57
C SER A 111 28.27 -2.65 -10.26
N ALA A 112 28.28 -3.45 -9.21
CA ALA A 112 29.00 -3.10 -8.00
C ALA A 112 29.51 -4.35 -7.28
N SER A 113 30.60 -4.20 -6.55
CA SER A 113 31.16 -5.24 -5.70
C SER A 113 31.87 -4.63 -4.50
N GLY A 114 32.07 -5.43 -3.47
CA GLY A 114 32.89 -5.06 -2.33
C GLY A 114 32.87 -6.15 -1.27
N LYS A 115 33.21 -5.74 -0.05
CA LYS A 115 33.07 -6.53 1.16
C LYS A 115 31.93 -5.98 2.02
N LEU A 116 31.27 -6.85 2.78
CA LEU A 116 30.20 -6.53 3.72
C LEU A 116 30.51 -7.19 5.06
N ALA A 117 30.41 -6.44 6.15
CA ALA A 117 30.33 -6.98 7.50
C ALA A 117 29.05 -6.47 8.17
N ILE A 118 28.37 -7.34 8.92
CA ILE A 118 27.19 -6.98 9.72
C ILE A 118 27.59 -7.13 11.18
N LYS A 119 27.33 -6.08 11.98
CA LYS A 119 27.70 -6.00 13.41
C LYS A 119 26.50 -5.97 14.34
N HIS A 120 25.31 -5.69 13.81
CA HIS A 120 24.07 -5.75 14.55
C HIS A 120 22.87 -5.97 13.61
N ILE A 121 21.97 -6.86 14.02
CA ILE A 121 20.66 -7.05 13.41
C ILE A 121 19.57 -6.80 14.47
N GLY A 122 18.92 -5.64 14.39
CA GLY A 122 17.74 -5.33 15.20
C GLY A 122 16.46 -5.91 14.59
N LEU A 123 15.41 -6.04 15.41
CA LEU A 123 14.10 -6.54 15.01
C LEU A 123 13.57 -5.81 13.77
N ARG A 124 13.30 -6.53 12.67
CA ARG A 124 12.84 -6.00 11.38
C ARG A 124 13.81 -4.99 10.75
N GLY A 125 15.05 -4.91 11.22
CA GLY A 125 16.06 -4.00 10.71
C GLY A 125 16.31 -4.24 9.21
N VAL A 126 16.58 -3.17 8.47
CA VAL A 126 16.93 -3.26 7.04
C VAL A 126 17.97 -2.22 6.66
N GLY A 127 19.01 -2.65 5.96
CA GLY A 127 19.97 -1.77 5.30
C GLY A 127 19.99 -2.02 3.80
N TYR A 128 19.99 -0.96 2.99
CA TYR A 128 20.06 -1.06 1.53
C TYR A 128 21.41 -0.59 0.98
N ILE A 129 21.88 -1.29 -0.05
CA ILE A 129 23.14 -1.02 -0.73
C ILE A 129 22.90 -1.14 -2.24
N GLY A 130 23.15 -0.07 -3.01
CA GLY A 130 23.03 -0.12 -4.46
C GLY A 130 22.67 1.20 -5.12
N PHE A 131 22.11 1.11 -6.33
CA PHE A 131 21.70 2.26 -7.14
C PHE A 131 20.28 2.69 -6.80
N PHE A 132 20.05 4.00 -6.68
CA PHE A 132 18.73 4.56 -6.36
C PHE A 132 18.57 6.00 -6.86
N ASN A 133 17.35 6.52 -6.74
CA ASN A 133 17.02 7.92 -6.92
C ASN A 133 16.93 8.65 -5.58
N SER A 134 17.70 9.73 -5.42
CA SER A 134 17.75 10.55 -4.20
C SER A 134 16.45 11.30 -3.86
N ASP A 135 15.54 11.49 -4.81
CA ASP A 135 14.41 12.40 -4.65
C ASP A 135 13.27 11.77 -3.84
N ARG A 136 13.18 10.43 -3.84
CA ARG A 136 12.12 9.71 -3.16
C ARG A 136 12.53 8.31 -2.73
N HIS A 137 12.42 8.03 -1.44
CA HIS A 137 12.37 6.66 -0.93
C HIS A 137 10.93 6.23 -0.62
N THR A 138 10.65 4.95 -0.78
CA THR A 138 9.49 4.25 -0.22
C THR A 138 9.98 2.94 0.40
N TRP A 139 9.11 2.07 0.94
CA TRP A 139 9.57 0.79 1.47
C TRP A 139 10.08 -0.17 0.38
N ARG A 140 9.53 -0.07 -0.83
CA ARG A 140 10.23 -0.51 -2.04
C ARG A 140 10.86 0.72 -2.66
N VAL A 141 12.17 0.84 -2.57
CA VAL A 141 12.83 2.12 -2.89
C VAL A 141 12.53 2.49 -4.34
N TRP A 142 11.96 3.68 -4.53
CA TRP A 142 11.50 4.14 -5.84
C TRP A 142 12.69 4.38 -6.76
N SER A 143 12.56 4.01 -8.03
CA SER A 143 13.62 4.12 -9.03
C SER A 143 14.97 3.61 -8.49
N SER A 144 15.07 2.29 -8.31
CA SER A 144 16.22 1.65 -7.67
C SER A 144 16.59 0.31 -8.30
N MET A 145 17.85 -0.10 -8.07
CA MET A 145 18.38 -1.44 -8.27
C MET A 145 19.42 -1.69 -7.18
N ALA A 146 19.04 -2.43 -6.15
CA ALA A 146 19.82 -2.56 -4.93
C ALA A 146 19.56 -3.91 -4.26
N PHE A 147 20.51 -4.36 -3.45
CA PHE A 147 20.23 -5.42 -2.49
C PHE A 147 19.99 -4.82 -1.10
N ARG A 148 19.25 -5.56 -0.28
CA ARG A 148 19.04 -5.25 1.13
C ARG A 148 19.46 -6.40 2.00
N VAL A 149 19.96 -6.07 3.18
CA VAL A 149 20.04 -6.97 4.32
C VAL A 149 18.74 -6.79 5.10
N TRP A 150 17.97 -7.84 5.26
CA TRP A 150 16.66 -7.82 5.93
C TRP A 150 16.65 -8.80 7.09
N GLU A 151 16.23 -8.35 8.28
CA GLU A 151 16.12 -9.25 9.44
C GLU A 151 15.04 -10.33 9.21
N GLU A 152 15.47 -11.59 9.26
CA GLU A 152 14.63 -12.78 9.24
C GLU A 152 15.20 -13.78 10.26
N ASP A 153 14.42 -14.10 11.28
CA ASP A 153 14.76 -15.05 12.35
C ASP A 153 16.11 -14.75 13.03
N GLY A 154 16.40 -13.46 13.27
CA GLY A 154 17.66 -13.01 13.89
C GLY A 154 18.88 -13.07 12.95
N LEU A 155 18.69 -13.34 11.66
CA LEU A 155 19.73 -13.34 10.64
C LEU A 155 19.44 -12.26 9.59
N GLY A 156 20.50 -11.83 8.90
CA GLY A 156 20.42 -10.91 7.78
C GLY A 156 20.18 -11.68 6.48
N GLN A 157 18.93 -11.77 6.06
CA GLN A 157 18.60 -12.32 4.75
C GLN A 157 18.93 -11.32 3.65
N ILE A 158 19.71 -11.76 2.66
CA ILE A 158 19.99 -10.93 1.49
C ILE A 158 18.85 -11.03 0.48
N MET A 159 18.30 -9.89 0.10
CA MET A 159 17.26 -9.79 -0.93
C MET A 159 17.69 -8.80 -2.00
N PHE A 160 17.30 -9.01 -3.25
CA PHE A 160 17.63 -8.11 -4.36
C PHE A 160 16.35 -7.52 -4.95
N ASP A 161 16.25 -6.20 -4.99
CA ASP A 161 15.06 -5.45 -5.43
C ASP A 161 15.40 -4.50 -6.58
N TRP A 162 14.41 -4.27 -7.44
CA TRP A 162 14.45 -3.16 -8.39
C TRP A 162 13.07 -2.60 -8.64
N MET A 163 13.00 -1.29 -8.87
CA MET A 163 11.75 -0.58 -9.12
C MET A 163 11.94 0.52 -10.15
N SER A 164 11.00 0.66 -11.08
CA SER A 164 11.00 1.76 -12.07
C SER A 164 10.50 3.09 -11.47
N SER A 165 10.77 4.19 -12.16
CA SER A 165 10.24 5.53 -11.84
C SER A 165 8.71 5.60 -11.98
N ASP A 166 8.11 4.70 -12.76
CA ASP A 166 6.65 4.56 -12.91
C ASP A 166 6.05 3.38 -12.10
N TRP A 167 6.67 3.07 -10.95
CA TRP A 167 6.11 2.25 -9.87
C TRP A 167 6.06 0.73 -10.07
N LYS A 168 6.82 0.19 -11.01
CA LYS A 168 6.87 -1.26 -11.26
C LYS A 168 7.99 -1.84 -10.42
N ALA A 169 7.64 -2.45 -9.31
CA ALA A 169 8.56 -3.12 -8.40
C ALA A 169 8.69 -4.62 -8.70
N ARG A 170 9.89 -5.14 -8.52
CA ARG A 170 10.25 -6.56 -8.56
C ARG A 170 11.32 -6.80 -7.50
N GLY A 171 11.47 -8.04 -7.11
CA GLY A 171 12.55 -8.45 -6.23
C GLY A 171 12.48 -9.94 -5.96
N ALA A 172 13.55 -10.45 -5.39
CA ALA A 172 13.66 -11.83 -5.00
C ALA A 172 14.40 -11.96 -3.67
N GLU A 173 13.86 -12.83 -2.83
CA GLU A 173 14.49 -13.23 -1.58
C GLU A 173 15.46 -14.40 -1.87
N THR A 174 16.71 -14.28 -1.42
CA THR A 174 17.72 -15.32 -1.59
C THR A 174 17.76 -16.27 -0.39
N ALA A 175 18.46 -17.40 -0.50
CA ALA A 175 18.73 -18.26 0.65
C ALA A 175 20.02 -17.88 1.40
N ILE A 176 20.57 -16.67 1.14
CA ILE A 176 21.74 -16.16 1.84
C ILE A 176 21.25 -15.56 3.17
N LEU A 177 21.70 -16.15 4.28
CA LEU A 177 21.44 -15.69 5.64
C LEU A 177 22.79 -15.44 6.31
N LEU A 178 23.02 -14.22 6.76
CA LEU A 178 24.28 -13.79 7.37
C LEU A 178 24.06 -13.45 8.85
N PRO A 179 24.90 -13.92 9.78
CA PRO A 179 24.86 -13.46 11.17
C PRO A 179 25.41 -12.04 11.31
N ASP A 180 25.21 -11.42 12.47
CA ASP A 180 25.83 -10.14 12.87
C ASP A 180 27.13 -10.31 13.67
N ASP A 181 27.83 -11.43 13.45
CA ASP A 181 29.09 -11.78 14.14
C ASP A 181 30.32 -10.97 13.64
N GLY A 182 30.11 -10.06 12.70
CA GLY A 182 31.16 -9.26 12.09
C GLY A 182 32.03 -10.01 11.08
N SER A 183 31.64 -11.21 10.66
CA SER A 183 32.29 -11.90 9.54
C SER A 183 32.21 -11.07 8.26
N ILE A 184 33.26 -11.18 7.45
CA ILE A 184 33.44 -10.38 6.24
C ILE A 184 33.07 -11.24 5.04
N HIS A 185 32.08 -10.78 4.28
CA HIS A 185 31.58 -11.44 3.09
C HIS A 185 31.92 -10.65 1.84
N SER A 186 32.42 -11.33 0.81
CA SER A 186 32.61 -10.72 -0.51
C SER A 186 31.29 -10.74 -1.27
N TRP A 187 30.94 -9.65 -1.93
CA TRP A 187 29.73 -9.56 -2.73
C TRP A 187 29.97 -8.89 -4.07
N ARG A 188 29.14 -9.26 -5.05
CA ARG A 188 29.16 -8.71 -6.40
C ARG A 188 27.77 -8.81 -6.99
N PHE A 189 27.32 -7.75 -7.65
CA PHE A 189 26.27 -7.87 -8.65
C PHE A 189 26.67 -7.24 -9.98
N GLN A 190 26.06 -7.77 -11.04
CA GLN A 190 26.19 -7.27 -12.39
C GLN A 190 24.84 -7.34 -13.07
N TYR A 191 24.44 -6.24 -13.68
CA TYR A 191 23.29 -6.13 -14.56
C TYR A 191 23.78 -5.91 -15.99
N ASP A 192 23.44 -6.86 -16.86
CA ASP A 192 23.61 -6.70 -18.31
C ASP A 192 22.23 -6.55 -18.96
N PRO A 193 21.90 -5.36 -19.53
CA PRO A 193 20.59 -5.08 -20.07
C PRO A 193 20.30 -5.84 -21.36
N ASP A 194 21.33 -6.31 -22.08
CA ASP A 194 21.21 -6.83 -23.44
C ASP A 194 21.05 -8.35 -23.49
N VAL A 195 21.40 -9.04 -22.40
CA VAL A 195 21.31 -10.51 -22.31
C VAL A 195 19.86 -10.97 -22.45
N ARG A 196 19.65 -11.98 -23.29
CA ARG A 196 18.35 -12.59 -23.56
C ARG A 196 18.30 -14.01 -23.02
N ALA A 197 17.13 -14.39 -22.52
CA ALA A 197 16.85 -15.77 -22.15
C ALA A 197 16.77 -16.62 -23.41
N ASP A 198 17.19 -17.87 -23.32
CA ASP A 198 16.90 -18.88 -24.34
C ASP A 198 15.55 -19.52 -24.01
N PRO A 199 14.49 -19.27 -24.80
CA PRO A 199 13.15 -19.76 -24.50
C PRO A 199 12.96 -21.26 -24.80
N VAL A 200 13.96 -21.93 -25.40
CA VAL A 200 13.85 -23.34 -25.80
C VAL A 200 13.97 -24.26 -24.58
N TRP A 201 12.88 -24.96 -24.25
CA TRP A 201 12.91 -25.98 -23.22
C TRP A 201 13.60 -27.25 -23.70
N HIS A 202 14.85 -27.48 -23.27
CA HIS A 202 15.56 -28.73 -23.55
C HIS A 202 15.24 -29.83 -22.53
N GLU A 203 14.99 -29.48 -21.26
CA GLU A 203 14.62 -30.42 -20.19
C GLU A 203 13.09 -30.66 -20.15
N GLN A 204 12.61 -31.59 -20.99
CA GLN A 204 11.18 -31.87 -21.09
C GLN A 204 10.57 -32.39 -19.78
N THR A 205 11.30 -33.21 -19.02
CA THR A 205 10.81 -33.75 -17.73
C THR A 205 10.51 -32.62 -16.75
N LEU A 206 11.41 -31.64 -16.59
CA LEU A 206 11.16 -30.51 -15.69
C LEU A 206 10.09 -29.56 -16.22
N LYS A 207 9.98 -29.39 -17.55
CA LYS A 207 8.86 -28.65 -18.15
C LYS A 207 7.50 -29.21 -17.75
N GLN A 208 7.38 -30.52 -17.62
CA GLN A 208 6.12 -31.18 -17.24
C GLN A 208 5.80 -31.01 -15.74
N HIS A 209 6.81 -31.02 -14.86
CA HIS A 209 6.59 -31.10 -13.41
C HIS A 209 6.68 -29.76 -12.65
N ILE A 210 7.17 -28.71 -13.29
CA ILE A 210 7.19 -27.34 -12.73
C ILE A 210 5.89 -26.63 -13.08
N THR A 211 5.32 -25.95 -12.09
CA THR A 211 4.05 -25.22 -12.24
C THR A 211 4.22 -23.89 -12.99
N ASP A 212 3.18 -23.51 -13.73
CA ASP A 212 3.01 -22.17 -14.32
C ASP A 212 2.36 -21.17 -13.34
N ARG A 213 1.94 -21.62 -12.15
CA ARG A 213 1.40 -20.72 -11.11
C ARG A 213 2.54 -19.96 -10.44
N THR A 214 2.64 -18.67 -10.71
CA THR A 214 3.77 -17.84 -10.32
C THR A 214 3.57 -17.11 -8.99
N GLY A 215 4.68 -16.73 -8.36
CA GLY A 215 4.69 -15.81 -7.22
C GLY A 215 4.51 -16.46 -5.85
N ASN A 216 4.83 -15.66 -4.84
CA ASN A 216 4.68 -15.98 -3.43
C ASN A 216 3.21 -15.79 -3.01
N GLY A 217 2.59 -16.83 -2.44
CA GLY A 217 1.15 -16.89 -2.16
C GLY A 217 0.46 -18.12 -2.77
N GLN A 218 1.15 -18.85 -3.65
CA GLN A 218 0.70 -20.17 -4.09
C GLN A 218 1.03 -21.25 -3.06
N PRO A 219 0.26 -22.35 -3.00
CA PRO A 219 0.57 -23.49 -2.14
C PRO A 219 2.00 -23.98 -2.32
N TYR A 220 2.70 -24.24 -1.21
CA TYR A 220 4.11 -24.64 -1.24
C TYR A 220 4.28 -25.96 -1.99
N GLU A 221 3.31 -26.86 -1.94
CA GLU A 221 3.30 -28.16 -2.61
C GLU A 221 3.38 -28.04 -4.14
N LEU A 222 2.96 -26.90 -4.70
CA LEU A 222 3.03 -26.64 -6.13
C LEU A 222 4.43 -26.22 -6.57
N GLN A 223 5.11 -25.41 -5.76
CA GLN A 223 6.36 -24.74 -6.14
C GLN A 223 7.60 -25.26 -5.40
N GLY A 224 7.39 -26.00 -4.31
CA GLY A 224 8.42 -26.38 -3.36
C GLY A 224 9.34 -27.45 -3.91
N GLU A 225 10.64 -27.26 -3.74
CA GLU A 225 11.66 -28.17 -4.26
C GLU A 225 11.47 -29.65 -3.85
N PRO A 226 11.12 -30.00 -2.59
CA PRO A 226 10.86 -31.39 -2.23
C PRO A 226 9.67 -32.01 -2.99
N PHE A 227 8.66 -31.20 -3.31
CA PHE A 227 7.47 -31.65 -4.03
C PHE A 227 7.73 -31.78 -5.53
N ILE A 228 8.53 -30.87 -6.11
CA ILE A 228 9.05 -31.01 -7.47
C ILE A 228 9.86 -32.32 -7.57
N LEU A 229 10.75 -32.59 -6.62
CA LEU A 229 11.52 -33.83 -6.57
C LEU A 229 10.62 -35.07 -6.55
N LYS A 230 9.60 -35.08 -5.68
CA LYS A 230 8.63 -36.17 -5.59
C LYS A 230 7.90 -36.41 -6.92
N ARG A 231 7.55 -35.35 -7.65
CA ARG A 231 6.91 -35.47 -8.97
C ARG A 231 7.86 -36.00 -10.03
N VAL A 232 9.07 -35.42 -10.13
CA VAL A 232 10.07 -35.81 -11.14
C VAL A 232 10.57 -37.24 -10.94
N ARG A 233 10.65 -37.72 -9.68
CA ARG A 233 11.04 -39.11 -9.38
C ARG A 233 10.09 -40.17 -9.92
N LYS A 234 8.87 -39.81 -10.33
CA LYS A 234 7.98 -40.73 -11.05
C LYS A 234 8.54 -41.12 -12.41
N ASP A 235 9.28 -40.21 -13.05
CA ASP A 235 9.87 -40.41 -14.38
C ASP A 235 11.38 -40.71 -14.29
N VAL A 236 12.06 -40.18 -13.27
CA VAL A 236 13.49 -40.38 -13.02
C VAL A 236 13.72 -40.84 -11.57
N PRO A 237 13.49 -42.13 -11.25
CA PRO A 237 13.52 -42.63 -9.87
C PRO A 237 14.86 -42.41 -9.14
N SER A 238 15.98 -42.40 -9.86
CA SER A 238 17.33 -42.22 -9.32
C SER A 238 17.71 -40.77 -9.02
N LEU A 239 16.85 -39.79 -9.33
CA LEU A 239 17.18 -38.37 -9.18
C LEU A 239 17.40 -38.00 -7.70
N THR A 240 18.56 -37.44 -7.40
CA THR A 240 18.90 -36.93 -6.07
C THR A 240 18.46 -35.46 -5.89
N PRO A 241 18.29 -34.97 -4.65
CA PRO A 241 18.01 -33.55 -4.41
C PRO A 241 19.05 -32.61 -5.03
N ALA A 242 20.34 -32.93 -4.90
CA ALA A 242 21.43 -32.14 -5.46
C ALA A 242 21.39 -32.10 -7.00
N GLN A 243 21.08 -33.23 -7.65
CA GLN A 243 20.89 -33.27 -9.10
C GLN A 243 19.69 -32.44 -9.54
N LEU A 244 18.56 -32.51 -8.82
CA LEU A 244 17.41 -31.66 -9.13
C LEU A 244 17.77 -30.18 -9.01
N ARG A 245 18.38 -29.77 -7.89
CA ARG A 245 18.81 -28.38 -7.66
C ARG A 245 19.71 -27.88 -8.79
N SER A 246 20.71 -28.68 -9.19
CA SER A 246 21.60 -28.34 -10.31
C SER A 246 20.82 -28.11 -11.61
N ARG A 247 19.84 -28.97 -11.93
CA ARG A 247 18.99 -28.80 -13.13
C ARG A 247 18.09 -27.56 -13.04
N LEU A 248 17.52 -27.28 -11.88
CA LEU A 248 16.70 -26.08 -11.65
C LEU A 248 17.53 -24.80 -11.80
N ILE A 249 18.75 -24.77 -11.26
CA ILE A 249 19.68 -23.64 -11.44
C ILE A 249 19.97 -23.41 -12.93
N LYS A 250 20.24 -24.47 -13.70
CA LYS A 250 20.46 -24.34 -15.16
C LYS A 250 19.25 -23.72 -15.87
N LEU A 251 18.03 -24.15 -15.54
CA LEU A 251 16.80 -23.58 -16.12
C LEU A 251 16.57 -22.12 -15.71
N ARG A 252 16.90 -21.74 -14.47
CA ARG A 252 16.84 -20.36 -14.00
C ARG A 252 17.85 -19.49 -14.76
N ASP A 253 19.08 -19.97 -14.89
CA ASP A 253 20.17 -19.25 -15.55
C ASP A 253 19.94 -19.13 -17.06
N GLN A 254 19.21 -20.08 -17.65
CA GLN A 254 18.68 -20.00 -19.01
C GLN A 254 17.56 -18.96 -19.16
N GLY A 255 16.80 -18.71 -18.08
CA GLY A 255 15.70 -17.77 -18.03
C GLY A 255 14.32 -18.37 -18.26
N LEU A 256 14.17 -19.67 -17.98
CA LEU A 256 12.91 -20.40 -18.12
C LEU A 256 12.08 -20.46 -16.84
N ILE A 257 12.73 -20.40 -15.67
CA ILE A 257 12.07 -20.49 -14.36
C ILE A 257 12.59 -19.40 -13.42
N ASP A 258 11.75 -18.98 -12.48
CA ASP A 258 12.13 -18.10 -11.38
C ASP A 258 12.41 -18.93 -10.11
N TYR A 259 13.18 -18.32 -9.22
CA TYR A 259 13.51 -18.84 -7.91
C TYR A 259 13.15 -17.83 -6.82
N PHE A 260 12.62 -18.32 -5.71
CA PHE A 260 12.33 -17.50 -4.54
C PHE A 260 12.54 -18.31 -3.26
N HIS A 261 13.22 -17.72 -2.27
CA HIS A 261 13.43 -18.35 -0.97
C HIS A 261 12.78 -17.54 0.14
N ARG A 262 11.83 -18.11 0.86
CA ARG A 262 11.13 -17.41 1.94
C ARG A 262 10.74 -18.35 3.05
N HIS A 263 10.89 -17.93 4.31
CA HIS A 263 10.56 -18.73 5.49
C HIS A 263 11.17 -20.15 5.41
N GLY A 264 12.45 -20.23 5.04
CA GLY A 264 13.18 -21.50 4.86
C GLY A 264 12.75 -22.37 3.67
N GLN A 265 11.90 -21.85 2.77
CA GLN A 265 11.31 -22.63 1.68
C GLN A 265 11.85 -22.24 0.30
N HIS A 266 12.44 -23.19 -0.41
CA HIS A 266 12.84 -23.05 -1.81
C HIS A 266 11.65 -23.24 -2.76
N ARG A 267 11.31 -22.20 -3.51
CA ARG A 267 10.19 -22.19 -4.46
C ARG A 267 10.68 -21.93 -5.88
N TRP A 268 10.07 -22.65 -6.82
CA TRP A 268 10.38 -22.59 -8.25
C TRP A 268 9.09 -22.63 -9.08
N TRP A 269 9.03 -21.80 -10.12
CA TRP A 269 7.92 -21.79 -11.07
C TRP A 269 8.38 -21.32 -12.45
N LYS A 270 7.62 -21.64 -13.49
CA LYS A 270 7.91 -21.21 -14.86
C LYS A 270 7.73 -19.70 -14.99
N ARG A 271 8.67 -19.06 -15.68
CA ARG A 271 8.53 -17.65 -16.05
C ARG A 271 7.44 -17.51 -17.09
N PRO A 272 6.54 -16.52 -16.97
CA PRO A 272 5.62 -16.18 -18.04
C PRO A 272 6.41 -15.67 -19.24
N HIS A 273 6.14 -16.23 -20.43
CA HIS A 273 6.72 -15.78 -21.71
C HIS A 273 8.26 -15.62 -21.68
N PRO A 274 9.01 -16.72 -21.42
CA PRO A 274 10.47 -16.65 -21.49
C PRO A 274 10.88 -16.18 -22.89
N GLY A 275 11.80 -15.21 -22.96
CA GLY A 275 12.30 -14.64 -24.22
C GLY A 275 11.68 -13.29 -24.64
N ASP A 276 10.50 -12.92 -24.12
CA ASP A 276 9.87 -11.62 -24.45
C ASP A 276 10.64 -10.42 -23.86
N GLY A 277 11.30 -10.65 -22.72
CA GLY A 277 12.15 -9.68 -22.03
C GLY A 277 13.64 -9.89 -22.32
N HIS A 278 14.44 -8.91 -21.90
CA HIS A 278 15.90 -8.96 -21.88
C HIS A 278 16.38 -8.21 -20.64
N GLY A 279 17.62 -8.46 -20.23
CA GLY A 279 18.20 -7.95 -19.01
C GLY A 279 18.37 -9.05 -17.97
N ARG A 280 19.61 -9.25 -17.53
CA ARG A 280 19.99 -10.28 -16.55
C ARG A 280 20.77 -9.64 -15.41
N ILE A 281 20.33 -9.89 -14.19
CA ILE A 281 21.05 -9.58 -12.96
C ILE A 281 21.73 -10.87 -12.49
N THR A 282 23.03 -10.81 -12.24
CA THR A 282 23.80 -11.89 -11.61
C THR A 282 24.33 -11.36 -10.28
N PHE A 283 24.05 -12.06 -9.18
CA PHE A 283 24.33 -11.61 -7.83
C PHE A 283 24.99 -12.73 -7.02
N GLN A 284 26.12 -12.45 -6.37
CA GLN A 284 26.99 -13.47 -5.79
C GLN A 284 27.54 -13.02 -4.45
N PHE A 285 27.62 -13.96 -3.51
CA PHE A 285 28.31 -13.84 -2.23
C PHE A 285 29.37 -14.94 -2.10
N ASP A 286 30.55 -14.59 -1.58
CA ASP A 286 31.63 -15.52 -1.20
C ASP A 286 32.05 -16.52 -2.27
N GLY A 287 31.97 -16.11 -3.54
CA GLY A 287 32.30 -16.98 -4.67
C GLY A 287 31.33 -18.17 -4.87
N ASN A 288 30.24 -18.24 -4.10
CA ASN A 288 29.23 -19.30 -4.22
C ASN A 288 28.47 -19.22 -5.55
N VAL A 289 27.62 -20.21 -5.84
CA VAL A 289 26.78 -20.18 -7.04
C VAL A 289 25.94 -18.89 -7.07
N PRO A 290 26.03 -18.07 -8.13
CA PRO A 290 25.32 -16.81 -8.18
C PRO A 290 23.80 -17.03 -8.24
N TYR A 291 23.06 -16.06 -7.71
CA TYR A 291 21.65 -15.86 -8.00
C TYR A 291 21.51 -15.14 -9.34
N VAL A 292 20.56 -15.60 -10.15
CA VAL A 292 20.25 -15.00 -11.44
C VAL A 292 18.80 -14.58 -11.45
N PHE A 293 18.59 -13.31 -11.77
CA PHE A 293 17.26 -12.72 -11.94
C PHE A 293 17.13 -12.17 -13.34
N TRP A 294 15.94 -12.31 -13.92
CA TRP A 294 15.66 -11.88 -15.28
C TRP A 294 14.61 -10.79 -15.28
N MET A 295 14.86 -9.73 -16.05
CA MET A 295 13.87 -8.69 -16.26
C MET A 295 12.79 -9.16 -17.23
N ASP A 296 11.54 -8.85 -16.89
CA ASP A 296 10.42 -9.01 -17.80
C ASP A 296 10.31 -7.82 -18.78
N LYS A 297 9.61 -8.00 -19.89
CA LYS A 297 9.44 -6.96 -20.92
C LYS A 297 8.84 -5.65 -20.36
N LYS A 298 7.92 -5.76 -19.40
CA LYS A 298 7.19 -4.62 -18.84
C LYS A 298 8.11 -3.75 -17.99
N ILE A 299 8.88 -4.36 -17.09
CA ILE A 299 9.84 -3.62 -16.26
C ILE A 299 11.02 -3.10 -17.09
N ARG A 300 11.45 -3.85 -18.11
CA ARG A 300 12.55 -3.43 -18.99
C ARG A 300 12.22 -2.18 -19.78
N ASN A 301 10.98 -2.02 -20.22
CA ASN A 301 10.50 -0.85 -20.95
C ASN A 301 10.09 0.33 -20.04
N ALA A 302 10.17 0.15 -18.73
CA ALA A 302 9.79 1.19 -17.78
C ALA A 302 10.91 2.23 -17.63
N PRO A 303 10.57 3.52 -17.42
CA PRO A 303 11.55 4.54 -17.10
C PRO A 303 12.22 4.25 -15.75
N ALA A 304 13.50 4.53 -15.64
CA ALA A 304 14.25 4.50 -14.40
C ALA A 304 15.26 5.65 -14.41
N GLU A 305 15.41 6.30 -13.27
CA GLU A 305 16.34 7.40 -13.04
C GLU A 305 17.17 7.07 -11.80
N LEU A 306 18.34 6.48 -12.00
CA LEU A 306 19.26 6.07 -10.95
C LEU A 306 20.39 7.11 -10.89
N ASN A 307 20.34 8.00 -9.90
CA ASN A 307 21.27 9.14 -9.80
C ASN A 307 22.26 9.01 -8.64
N ARG A 308 22.14 8.00 -7.78
CA ARG A 308 23.03 7.74 -6.65
C ARG A 308 23.42 6.28 -6.54
N PHE A 309 24.58 6.02 -5.95
CA PHE A 309 24.99 4.72 -5.44
C PHE A 309 25.47 4.87 -3.99
N GLY A 310 25.00 4.03 -3.07
CA GLY A 310 25.50 4.09 -1.69
C GLY A 310 24.73 3.25 -0.69
N LEU A 311 24.88 3.61 0.59
CA LEU A 311 24.16 3.05 1.73
C LEU A 311 22.97 3.95 2.08
N PHE A 312 21.81 3.35 2.27
CA PHE A 312 20.58 4.08 2.58
C PHE A 312 19.58 3.27 3.41
N ASN A 313 18.68 3.99 4.08
CA ASN A 313 17.63 3.38 4.89
C ASN A 313 16.36 3.05 4.10
N ILE A 314 15.51 2.19 4.66
CA ILE A 314 14.18 1.88 4.16
C ILE A 314 13.12 2.77 4.83
N LYS A 315 12.07 3.18 4.08
CA LYS A 315 10.86 3.77 4.67
C LYS A 315 9.90 2.74 5.26
N ARG A 316 10.33 2.04 6.31
CA ARG A 316 9.50 1.15 7.15
C ARG A 316 9.79 1.41 8.62
N PHE A 317 9.05 0.72 9.48
CA PHE A 317 9.33 0.64 10.90
C PHE A 317 10.04 -0.67 11.22
N GLY A 318 10.91 -0.60 12.21
CA GLY A 318 11.73 -1.66 12.76
C GLY A 318 12.77 -1.00 13.65
N GLU A 319 13.71 -1.80 14.12
CA GLU A 319 14.91 -1.31 14.76
C GLU A 319 15.96 -0.97 13.70
N TRP A 320 17.23 -1.29 13.95
CA TRP A 320 18.35 -0.80 13.18
C TRP A 320 19.29 -1.93 12.76
N MET A 321 20.08 -1.66 11.74
CA MET A 321 21.18 -2.51 11.29
C MET A 321 22.49 -1.79 11.52
N GLU A 322 23.53 -2.51 11.94
CA GLU A 322 24.90 -2.03 11.83
C GLU A 322 25.62 -2.81 10.73
N LEU A 323 26.04 -2.12 9.69
CA LEU A 323 26.77 -2.75 8.58
C LEU A 323 27.89 -1.86 8.06
N TYR A 324 28.90 -2.49 7.49
CA TYR A 324 30.09 -1.83 6.95
C TYR A 324 30.46 -2.39 5.58
N LEU A 325 30.91 -1.50 4.70
CA LEU A 325 31.29 -1.76 3.33
C LEU A 325 32.72 -1.31 3.10
N SER A 326 33.54 -2.20 2.54
CA SER A 326 34.89 -1.87 2.11
C SER A 326 35.14 -2.41 0.70
N ASP A 327 36.32 -2.11 0.16
CA ASP A 327 36.80 -2.69 -1.10
C ASP A 327 35.86 -2.40 -2.31
N LEU A 328 35.14 -1.27 -2.26
CA LEU A 328 34.08 -0.94 -3.20
C LEU A 328 34.59 -0.70 -4.62
N THR A 329 33.92 -1.32 -5.59
CA THR A 329 34.04 -1.02 -7.02
C THR A 329 32.64 -0.77 -7.57
N VAL A 330 32.42 0.34 -8.27
CA VAL A 330 31.13 0.75 -8.84
C VAL A 330 31.31 1.00 -10.33
N ASN A 331 30.55 0.29 -11.18
CA ASN A 331 30.65 0.35 -12.64
C ASN A 331 32.09 0.20 -13.16
N GLY A 332 32.88 -0.67 -12.51
CA GLY A 332 34.29 -0.92 -12.84
C GLY A 332 35.28 0.10 -12.25
N HIS A 333 34.81 1.16 -11.60
CA HIS A 333 35.66 2.16 -10.94
C HIS A 333 35.88 1.81 -9.48
N LYS A 334 37.15 1.67 -9.09
CA LYS A 334 37.51 1.47 -7.68
C LYS A 334 37.27 2.75 -6.89
N VAL A 335 36.62 2.63 -5.74
CA VAL A 335 36.44 3.74 -4.79
C VAL A 335 37.62 3.74 -3.83
N ASP A 336 38.33 4.86 -3.74
CA ASP A 336 39.33 5.08 -2.69
C ASP A 336 38.62 5.46 -1.39
N LEU A 337 38.72 4.58 -0.38
CA LEU A 337 38.16 4.80 0.96
C LEU A 337 39.25 5.09 2.00
N SER A 338 40.53 5.18 1.60
CA SER A 338 41.62 5.53 2.53
C SER A 338 41.51 6.95 3.10
N GLN A 339 40.69 7.77 2.45
CA GLN A 339 40.29 9.11 2.82
C GLN A 339 38.79 9.27 2.61
N ASP A 340 38.21 10.33 3.17
CA ASP A 340 36.80 10.65 2.97
C ASP A 340 36.53 10.87 1.47
N PRO A 341 35.67 10.05 0.83
CA PRO A 341 35.36 10.21 -0.58
C PRO A 341 34.42 11.40 -0.85
N GLN A 342 34.02 12.14 0.18
CA GLN A 342 33.15 13.32 0.12
C GLN A 342 31.83 13.03 -0.61
N TRP A 343 31.23 11.87 -0.29
CA TRP A 343 29.94 11.49 -0.84
C TRP A 343 28.82 12.37 -0.27
N GLU A 344 27.70 12.41 -0.97
CA GLU A 344 26.57 13.21 -0.54
C GLU A 344 25.91 12.64 0.71
N GLU A 345 25.65 13.53 1.66
CA GLU A 345 25.05 13.24 2.95
C GLU A 345 23.59 13.72 2.99
N LYS A 346 22.68 12.87 3.46
CA LYS A 346 21.30 13.26 3.80
C LYS A 346 20.86 12.52 5.03
N ASN A 347 20.63 13.23 6.14
CA ASN A 347 20.12 12.70 7.41
C ASN A 347 20.88 11.46 7.94
N ASN A 348 22.09 11.16 7.48
CA ASN A 348 22.88 9.99 7.87
C ASN A 348 23.65 10.15 9.19
N ARG A 349 23.77 11.41 9.67
CA ARG A 349 24.32 11.79 10.98
C ARG A 349 23.30 12.63 11.75
N ALA A 350 22.17 12.03 12.08
CA ALA A 350 21.05 12.76 12.66
C ALA A 350 20.20 11.87 13.59
N SER A 351 19.47 12.52 14.49
CA SER A 351 18.56 11.86 15.41
C SER A 351 17.26 12.64 15.55
N TRP A 352 16.14 11.92 15.62
CA TRP A 352 14.81 12.50 15.77
C TRP A 352 13.87 11.49 16.43
N THR A 353 12.75 11.98 16.97
CA THR A 353 11.66 11.12 17.41
C THR A 353 10.94 10.54 16.19
N GLU A 354 10.78 9.21 16.11
CA GLU A 354 10.04 8.58 15.00
C GLU A 354 8.61 9.15 14.96
N PRO A 355 8.21 9.82 13.88
CA PRO A 355 6.93 10.53 13.85
C PRO A 355 5.71 9.60 13.78
N ASN A 356 5.89 8.30 13.48
CA ASN A 356 4.76 7.40 13.25
C ASN A 356 5.05 5.91 13.43
N PHE A 357 4.03 5.07 13.29
CA PHE A 357 4.09 3.61 13.21
C PHE A 357 2.97 3.08 12.31
N GLN A 358 2.91 1.76 12.10
CA GLN A 358 1.93 1.17 11.20
C GLN A 358 0.51 1.30 11.77
N ALA A 359 -0.48 1.54 10.89
CA ALA A 359 -1.89 1.70 11.25
C ALA A 359 -2.21 2.93 12.12
N MET A 360 -1.30 3.91 12.24
CA MET A 360 -1.57 5.20 12.88
C MET A 360 -2.06 6.20 11.83
N ASN A 361 -3.37 6.20 11.63
CA ASN A 361 -4.07 7.16 10.78
C ASN A 361 -3.96 8.57 11.36
N ASN A 362 -3.57 9.54 10.52
CA ASN A 362 -3.54 10.94 10.92
C ASN A 362 -4.00 11.82 9.75
N TYR A 363 -5.32 11.95 9.61
CA TYR A 363 -5.99 12.75 8.59
C TYR A 363 -7.20 13.51 9.15
N GLY A 364 -7.55 14.60 8.49
CA GLY A 364 -8.66 15.50 8.85
C GLY A 364 -8.37 16.93 8.38
N TRP A 365 -9.04 17.93 8.95
CA TRP A 365 -8.74 19.34 8.63
C TRP A 365 -7.41 19.82 9.21
N GLY A 366 -6.56 20.47 8.40
CA GLY A 366 -5.29 21.06 8.83
C GLY A 366 -4.99 22.39 8.12
N GLN A 367 -4.01 23.14 8.65
CA GLN A 367 -3.61 24.45 8.12
C GLN A 367 -2.49 24.39 7.06
N THR A 368 -2.53 23.35 6.22
CA THR A 368 -1.67 23.25 5.04
C THR A 368 -2.39 23.81 3.80
N ASN A 369 -1.73 23.89 2.66
CA ASN A 369 -2.29 24.43 1.40
C ASN A 369 -1.78 23.67 0.17
N TRP A 370 -1.68 22.34 0.28
CA TRP A 370 -1.16 21.50 -0.80
C TRP A 370 -2.17 21.39 -1.96
N ALA A 371 -3.42 21.03 -1.64
CA ALA A 371 -4.55 20.97 -2.56
C ALA A 371 -5.17 22.37 -2.80
N GLY A 372 -5.03 23.30 -1.86
CA GLY A 372 -5.65 24.63 -1.89
C GLY A 372 -4.75 25.83 -2.22
N GLN A 373 -5.33 26.99 -2.56
CA GLN A 373 -4.55 28.23 -2.76
C GLN A 373 -4.25 28.99 -1.45
N ALA A 374 -4.97 28.67 -0.37
CA ALA A 374 -4.84 29.31 0.94
C ALA A 374 -4.70 28.23 2.03
N PRO A 375 -4.22 28.59 3.25
CA PRO A 375 -4.19 27.66 4.37
C PRO A 375 -5.59 27.13 4.72
N GLY A 376 -5.69 25.81 4.88
CA GLY A 376 -6.95 25.12 5.11
C GLY A 376 -7.18 24.04 4.05
N GLU A 377 -7.29 22.79 4.48
CA GLU A 377 -7.66 21.65 3.63
C GLU A 377 -7.94 20.43 4.50
N ILE A 378 -8.56 19.39 3.93
CA ILE A 378 -8.71 18.09 4.60
C ILE A 378 -7.77 17.05 4.00
N GLY A 379 -7.15 16.23 4.82
CA GLY A 379 -6.22 15.21 4.33
C GLY A 379 -5.20 14.82 5.38
N GLY A 380 -4.12 14.20 4.91
CA GLY A 380 -3.03 13.73 5.75
C GLY A 380 -2.71 12.27 5.43
N LEU A 381 -2.27 11.54 6.44
CA LEU A 381 -1.74 10.20 6.28
C LEU A 381 -2.80 9.12 6.53
N PHE A 382 -3.04 8.33 5.49
CA PHE A 382 -3.98 7.22 5.49
C PHE A 382 -3.21 5.90 5.52
N TRP A 383 -3.49 5.07 6.51
CA TRP A 383 -3.02 3.69 6.54
C TRP A 383 -4.11 2.74 6.10
N ARG A 384 -3.75 1.76 5.27
CA ARG A 384 -4.46 0.50 5.31
C ARG A 384 -4.23 -0.14 6.66
N THR A 385 -5.31 -0.60 7.28
CA THR A 385 -5.24 -1.30 8.56
C THR A 385 -5.58 -2.76 8.35
N GLU A 386 -5.18 -3.61 9.29
CA GLU A 386 -5.68 -4.98 9.30
C GLU A 386 -7.21 -4.99 9.29
N PRO A 387 -7.83 -6.00 8.65
CA PRO A 387 -9.27 -6.15 8.66
C PRO A 387 -9.84 -6.22 10.07
N GLU A 388 -9.18 -6.97 10.95
CA GLU A 388 -9.56 -7.17 12.33
C GLU A 388 -9.45 -5.87 13.13
N ASP A 389 -10.45 -5.65 13.97
CA ASP A 389 -10.58 -4.44 14.78
C ASP A 389 -9.68 -4.44 16.02
N PRO A 390 -9.30 -3.25 16.52
CA PRO A 390 -10.06 -1.98 16.53
C PRO A 390 -9.57 -0.85 15.60
N HIS A 391 -8.99 -1.15 14.43
CA HIS A 391 -8.20 -0.17 13.67
C HIS A 391 -8.98 0.69 12.64
N PHE A 392 -10.31 0.61 12.59
CA PHE A 392 -11.12 1.43 11.70
C PHE A 392 -11.08 2.93 12.05
N SER A 393 -11.25 3.78 11.04
CA SER A 393 -11.32 5.23 11.17
C SER A 393 -12.15 5.88 10.04
N TYR A 394 -12.69 7.06 10.32
CA TYR A 394 -13.32 7.93 9.33
C TYR A 394 -13.25 9.41 9.75
N TYR A 395 -13.45 10.31 8.79
CA TYR A 395 -13.65 11.74 9.02
C TYR A 395 -14.60 12.28 7.95
N GLY A 396 -15.79 12.76 8.31
CA GLY A 396 -16.80 13.11 7.32
C GLY A 396 -17.93 13.97 7.84
N ASP A 397 -18.51 14.72 6.91
CA ASP A 397 -19.69 15.55 7.13
C ASP A 397 -20.94 14.70 7.34
N ASP A 398 -21.87 15.18 8.16
CA ASP A 398 -23.22 14.62 8.25
C ASP A 398 -24.07 15.17 7.11
N ILE A 399 -24.38 14.30 6.14
CA ILE A 399 -25.06 14.67 4.91
C ILE A 399 -26.56 14.37 4.93
N GLY A 400 -27.12 14.04 6.09
CA GLY A 400 -28.47 13.45 6.16
C GLY A 400 -28.47 12.04 5.60
N GLU A 401 -29.59 11.58 5.06
CA GLU A 401 -29.68 10.26 4.42
C GLU A 401 -29.81 10.41 2.89
N LEU A 402 -28.87 9.81 2.17
CA LEU A 402 -28.92 9.66 0.70
C LEU A 402 -28.96 8.18 0.32
N SER A 403 -29.50 7.89 -0.85
CA SER A 403 -29.53 6.53 -1.39
C SER A 403 -29.11 6.48 -2.86
N LEU A 404 -29.16 5.29 -3.46
CA LEU A 404 -29.00 5.14 -4.92
C LEU A 404 -30.16 5.74 -5.72
N GLU A 405 -31.26 6.17 -5.09
CA GLU A 405 -32.32 6.90 -5.79
C GLU A 405 -31.98 8.39 -5.98
N ASP A 406 -30.97 8.90 -5.28
CA ASP A 406 -30.60 10.31 -5.30
C ASP A 406 -29.51 10.62 -6.34
N PRO A 407 -29.61 11.76 -7.05
CA PRO A 407 -28.49 12.28 -7.83
C PRO A 407 -27.38 12.76 -6.88
N ILE A 408 -26.23 12.09 -6.94
CA ILE A 408 -25.09 12.35 -6.06
C ILE A 408 -23.95 12.94 -6.88
N SER A 409 -23.30 13.98 -6.36
CA SER A 409 -22.09 14.52 -6.99
C SER A 409 -21.12 15.04 -5.96
N PHE A 410 -19.85 15.07 -6.34
CA PHE A 410 -18.83 15.81 -5.63
C PHE A 410 -17.67 16.16 -6.55
N ARG A 411 -16.98 17.25 -6.24
CA ARG A 411 -15.83 17.75 -7.00
C ARG A 411 -14.91 18.54 -6.10
N GLY A 412 -13.68 18.72 -6.53
CA GLY A 412 -12.74 19.65 -5.91
C GLY A 412 -11.35 19.51 -6.47
N SER A 413 -10.37 19.81 -5.62
CA SER A 413 -8.95 19.65 -5.89
C SER A 413 -8.34 18.54 -5.03
N ILE A 414 -7.33 17.86 -5.56
CA ILE A 414 -6.60 16.79 -4.87
C ILE A 414 -5.10 16.96 -5.06
N TYR A 415 -4.34 16.67 -4.03
CA TYR A 415 -2.88 16.67 -4.04
C TYR A 415 -2.34 15.39 -3.39
N PHE A 416 -1.50 14.65 -4.12
CA PHE A 416 -0.83 13.46 -3.60
C PHE A 416 0.61 13.80 -3.19
N ASP A 417 0.86 13.87 -1.88
CA ASP A 417 2.21 14.19 -1.38
C ASP A 417 3.16 13.01 -1.55
N THR A 418 2.82 11.89 -0.92
CA THR A 418 3.67 10.70 -0.89
C THR A 418 2.84 9.43 -0.92
N GLY A 419 3.46 8.36 -1.40
CA GLY A 419 2.87 7.04 -1.46
C GLY A 419 3.87 5.94 -1.13
N MET A 420 3.34 4.82 -0.63
CA MET A 420 4.04 3.56 -0.45
C MET A 420 3.43 2.49 -1.35
N THR A 421 4.22 1.49 -1.73
CA THR A 421 3.65 0.31 -2.37
C THR A 421 2.70 -0.43 -1.40
N ASP A 422 1.64 -1.05 -1.91
CA ASP A 422 0.56 -1.71 -1.16
C ASP A 422 -0.25 -0.76 -0.24
N ALA A 423 -0.41 0.50 -0.64
CA ALA A 423 -1.22 1.51 0.02
C ALA A 423 -2.60 1.72 -0.63
N ALA A 424 -3.58 2.15 0.17
CA ALA A 424 -4.90 2.49 -0.30
C ALA A 424 -5.58 3.49 0.63
N ALA A 425 -6.54 4.23 0.08
CA ALA A 425 -7.43 5.13 0.80
C ALA A 425 -8.76 5.24 0.06
N TYR A 426 -9.76 5.83 0.72
CA TYR A 426 -11.07 6.05 0.14
C TYR A 426 -11.61 7.42 0.54
N PHE A 427 -12.28 8.09 -0.39
CA PHE A 427 -13.09 9.27 -0.11
C PHE A 427 -14.38 9.28 -0.94
N GLY A 428 -15.45 9.78 -0.36
CA GLY A 428 -16.79 9.81 -0.96
C GLY A 428 -17.88 9.57 0.08
N TYR A 429 -18.98 8.98 -0.37
CA TYR A 429 -20.16 8.72 0.43
C TYR A 429 -20.11 7.33 1.06
N PHE A 430 -20.33 7.24 2.36
CA PHE A 430 -20.34 5.97 3.07
C PHE A 430 -21.40 5.94 4.16
N ASN A 431 -21.75 4.74 4.62
CA ASN A 431 -22.53 4.54 5.82
C ASN A 431 -21.62 4.41 7.05
N SER A 432 -21.77 5.31 8.01
CA SER A 432 -20.95 5.37 9.22
C SER A 432 -21.08 4.10 10.06
N LYS A 433 -22.29 3.52 10.17
CA LYS A 433 -22.54 2.29 10.94
C LYS A 433 -21.85 1.08 10.31
N GLU A 434 -21.86 0.98 8.97
CA GLU A 434 -21.13 -0.08 8.26
C GLU A 434 -19.62 0.06 8.36
N GLN A 435 -19.12 1.31 8.39
CA GLN A 435 -17.69 1.59 8.55
C GLN A 435 -17.15 1.16 9.92
N VAL A 436 -17.96 1.36 10.97
CA VAL A 436 -17.59 1.02 12.36
C VAL A 436 -18.02 -0.38 12.81
N LYS A 437 -18.58 -1.19 11.90
CA LYS A 437 -18.94 -2.58 12.20
C LYS A 437 -17.69 -3.36 12.62
N ILE A 438 -17.80 -4.06 13.75
CA ILE A 438 -16.70 -4.84 14.30
C ILE A 438 -16.45 -6.09 13.46
N LEU A 439 -15.20 -6.33 13.04
CA LEU A 439 -14.74 -7.55 12.37
C LEU A 439 -13.74 -8.31 13.23
N THR A 440 -13.90 -9.62 13.25
CA THR A 440 -12.99 -10.57 13.91
C THR A 440 -12.28 -11.44 12.89
N LYS A 441 -11.22 -12.13 13.31
CA LYS A 441 -10.49 -13.06 12.46
C LYS A 441 -11.43 -14.09 11.82
N GLY A 442 -11.37 -14.21 10.49
CA GLY A 442 -12.21 -15.14 9.72
C GLY A 442 -13.59 -14.60 9.35
N ASP A 443 -13.90 -13.34 9.67
CA ASP A 443 -15.11 -12.68 9.18
C ASP A 443 -15.11 -12.64 7.63
N PRO A 444 -16.20 -13.03 6.96
CA PRO A 444 -16.28 -13.04 5.50
C PRO A 444 -16.17 -11.63 4.87
N ASP A 445 -16.50 -10.57 5.61
CA ASP A 445 -16.38 -9.19 5.15
C ASP A 445 -14.95 -8.62 5.35
N ALA A 446 -14.05 -9.37 6.00
CA ALA A 446 -12.68 -8.94 6.28
C ALA A 446 -11.88 -8.75 4.97
N GLY A 447 -11.25 -7.58 4.81
CA GLY A 447 -10.42 -7.28 3.64
C GLY A 447 -11.17 -6.66 2.45
N TYR A 448 -12.50 -6.54 2.52
CA TYR A 448 -13.33 -5.99 1.45
C TYR A 448 -13.79 -4.55 1.74
N PRO A 449 -14.13 -3.75 0.70
CA PRO A 449 -14.82 -2.49 0.89
C PRO A 449 -16.11 -2.67 1.69
N ARG A 450 -16.44 -1.71 2.56
CA ARG A 450 -17.64 -1.79 3.40
C ARG A 450 -18.89 -1.57 2.55
N ARG A 451 -20.00 -2.18 2.97
CA ARG A 451 -21.31 -1.98 2.36
C ARG A 451 -21.70 -0.51 2.41
N SER A 452 -22.55 -0.10 1.46
CA SER A 452 -22.96 1.28 1.30
C SER A 452 -21.79 2.26 1.18
N MET A 453 -20.96 2.06 0.15
CA MET A 453 -19.89 2.99 -0.25
C MET A 453 -20.07 3.41 -1.71
N LEU A 454 -19.98 4.72 -1.99
CA LEU A 454 -20.02 5.32 -3.33
C LEU A 454 -19.02 6.48 -3.41
N GLY A 455 -17.93 6.31 -4.15
CA GLY A 455 -16.91 7.35 -4.21
C GLY A 455 -15.67 6.95 -4.98
N ILE A 456 -14.51 7.49 -4.58
CA ILE A 456 -13.21 7.19 -5.16
C ILE A 456 -12.39 6.33 -4.20
N ALA A 457 -11.95 5.17 -4.69
CA ALA A 457 -10.89 4.38 -4.10
C ALA A 457 -9.55 4.78 -4.74
N ILE A 458 -8.59 5.10 -3.88
CA ILE A 458 -7.18 5.20 -4.21
C ILE A 458 -6.54 3.88 -3.81
N SER A 459 -5.92 3.16 -4.72
CA SER A 459 -5.20 1.93 -4.38
C SER A 459 -4.02 1.78 -5.30
N ASP A 460 -2.88 1.36 -4.80
CA ASP A 460 -1.76 1.04 -5.67
C ASP A 460 -1.72 -0.44 -6.08
N SER A 461 -0.91 -0.69 -7.10
CA SER A 461 -0.33 -1.99 -7.36
C SER A 461 1.17 -1.82 -7.50
N SER A 462 1.90 -2.67 -6.78
CA SER A 462 3.32 -2.96 -6.94
C SER A 462 3.80 -3.05 -8.39
N ALA A 463 2.95 -3.32 -9.37
CA ALA A 463 3.32 -3.53 -10.77
C ALA A 463 2.90 -2.42 -11.73
N VAL A 464 2.26 -1.35 -11.26
CA VAL A 464 1.63 -0.33 -12.13
C VAL A 464 1.69 1.09 -11.57
N GLY A 465 1.48 1.29 -10.25
CA GLY A 465 1.27 2.62 -9.67
C GLY A 465 -0.04 2.72 -8.91
N TYR A 466 -0.51 3.95 -8.66
CA TYR A 466 -1.78 4.22 -8.01
C TYR A 466 -2.91 4.31 -9.01
N TYR A 467 -4.05 3.75 -8.64
CA TYR A 467 -5.31 3.85 -9.35
C TYR A 467 -6.17 4.92 -8.69
N PHE A 468 -6.71 5.83 -9.49
CA PHE A 468 -7.81 6.71 -9.11
C PHE A 468 -9.10 6.13 -9.68
N VAL A 469 -9.84 5.37 -8.88
CA VAL A 469 -10.91 4.50 -9.36
C VAL A 469 -12.20 4.76 -8.61
N GLY A 470 -13.30 4.91 -9.34
CA GLY A 470 -14.62 4.94 -8.72
C GLY A 470 -15.00 3.57 -8.15
N LEU A 471 -15.68 3.60 -7.01
CA LEU A 471 -16.12 2.44 -6.26
C LEU A 471 -17.61 2.56 -5.95
N LEU A 472 -18.34 1.47 -6.19
CA LEU A 472 -19.66 1.22 -5.60
C LEU A 472 -19.64 -0.13 -4.88
N ARG A 473 -20.06 -0.10 -3.62
CA ARG A 473 -20.45 -1.28 -2.84
C ARG A 473 -21.87 -1.04 -2.34
N ALA A 474 -22.83 -1.80 -2.87
CA ALA A 474 -24.21 -1.78 -2.41
C ALA A 474 -24.35 -2.57 -1.08
N ASN A 475 -25.57 -2.90 -0.66
CA ASN A 475 -25.82 -3.70 0.54
C ASN A 475 -25.62 -5.20 0.32
N ASN A 476 -25.39 -5.65 -0.91
CA ASN A 476 -24.99 -7.01 -1.23
C ASN A 476 -23.47 -7.20 -1.10
N ASP A 477 -23.01 -8.42 -1.32
CA ASP A 477 -21.58 -8.76 -1.25
C ASP A 477 -20.82 -8.47 -2.55
N ASP A 478 -21.43 -7.72 -3.48
CA ASP A 478 -20.82 -7.34 -4.75
C ASP A 478 -20.23 -5.92 -4.66
N SER A 479 -18.93 -5.83 -4.92
CA SER A 479 -18.25 -4.55 -5.14
C SER A 479 -17.90 -4.43 -6.61
N THR A 480 -18.17 -3.27 -7.21
CA THR A 480 -17.58 -2.94 -8.49
C THR A 480 -16.57 -1.83 -8.31
N ARG A 481 -15.34 -2.11 -8.72
CA ARG A 481 -14.30 -1.12 -8.95
C ARG A 481 -14.28 -0.80 -10.44
N TYR A 482 -14.28 0.48 -10.74
CA TYR A 482 -14.34 1.00 -12.10
C TYR A 482 -12.95 1.11 -12.73
N GLN A 483 -12.87 1.31 -14.04
CA GLN A 483 -11.59 1.63 -14.68
C GLN A 483 -11.23 3.08 -14.38
N GLY A 484 -9.98 3.35 -14.05
CA GLY A 484 -9.55 4.67 -13.63
C GLY A 484 -8.11 4.97 -14.02
N LYS A 485 -7.72 6.23 -13.85
CA LYS A 485 -6.39 6.72 -14.20
C LYS A 485 -5.33 6.06 -13.34
N VAL A 486 -4.24 5.62 -13.98
CA VAL A 486 -3.01 5.24 -13.29
C VAL A 486 -2.13 6.47 -13.13
N PHE A 487 -1.61 6.69 -11.94
CA PHE A 487 -0.71 7.79 -11.66
C PHE A 487 0.36 7.39 -10.63
N THR A 488 1.40 8.22 -10.52
CA THR A 488 2.33 8.21 -9.40
C THR A 488 2.12 9.49 -8.59
N PRO A 489 2.19 9.44 -7.24
CA PRO A 489 2.23 10.65 -6.44
C PRO A 489 3.34 11.53 -6.98
N ASN A 490 3.05 12.77 -7.33
CA ASN A 490 4.00 13.65 -7.98
C ASN A 490 3.91 15.08 -7.44
N ARG A 491 3.24 15.28 -6.29
CA ARG A 491 3.13 16.58 -5.65
C ARG A 491 2.55 17.66 -6.57
N GLN A 492 1.61 17.25 -7.41
CA GLN A 492 0.86 18.16 -8.27
C GLN A 492 -0.59 18.20 -7.81
N ARG A 493 -1.11 19.43 -7.75
CA ARG A 493 -2.52 19.70 -7.58
C ARG A 493 -3.26 19.30 -8.85
N ARG A 494 -4.36 18.60 -8.68
CA ARG A 494 -5.23 18.09 -9.74
C ARG A 494 -6.67 18.46 -9.44
N ARG A 495 -7.51 18.47 -10.46
CA ARG A 495 -8.97 18.62 -10.29
C ARG A 495 -9.63 17.26 -10.49
N PHE A 496 -10.70 17.02 -9.76
CA PHE A 496 -11.50 15.81 -9.95
C PHE A 496 -12.98 16.12 -9.88
N THR A 497 -13.77 15.27 -10.51
CA THR A 497 -15.22 15.27 -10.40
C THR A 497 -15.74 13.85 -10.24
N PHE A 498 -16.89 13.71 -9.62
CA PHE A 498 -17.64 12.47 -9.53
C PHE A 498 -19.13 12.78 -9.56
N ARG A 499 -19.88 12.06 -10.39
CA ARG A 499 -21.31 12.21 -10.56
C ARG A 499 -21.94 10.84 -10.68
N TYR A 500 -22.91 10.57 -9.82
CA TYR A 500 -23.84 9.47 -9.93
C TYR A 500 -25.20 10.01 -10.38
N ASP A 501 -25.71 9.43 -11.45
CA ASP A 501 -26.99 9.77 -12.07
C ASP A 501 -27.90 8.55 -11.99
N PRO A 502 -28.95 8.57 -11.14
CA PRO A 502 -29.84 7.42 -10.96
C PRO A 502 -30.70 7.12 -12.20
N GLU A 503 -30.96 8.11 -13.04
CA GLU A 503 -31.83 7.97 -14.23
C GLU A 503 -31.07 7.50 -15.47
N ALA A 504 -29.73 7.65 -15.47
CA ALA A 504 -28.88 7.16 -16.53
C ALA A 504 -28.87 5.62 -16.60
N ASN A 505 -28.32 5.07 -17.69
CA ASN A 505 -28.28 3.62 -17.93
C ASN A 505 -29.69 2.98 -17.85
N SER A 506 -30.66 3.58 -18.55
CA SER A 506 -32.05 3.11 -18.57
C SER A 506 -32.69 3.05 -17.17
N GLY A 507 -32.44 4.05 -16.32
CA GLY A 507 -32.98 4.13 -14.96
C GLY A 507 -32.31 3.21 -13.92
N VAL A 508 -31.19 2.56 -14.26
CA VAL A 508 -30.44 1.70 -13.31
C VAL A 508 -29.36 2.49 -12.57
N GLY A 509 -28.86 3.54 -13.22
CA GLY A 509 -27.86 4.46 -12.68
C GLY A 509 -26.49 4.35 -13.37
N ARG A 510 -25.77 5.47 -13.39
CA ARG A 510 -24.41 5.59 -13.96
C ARG A 510 -23.53 6.47 -13.11
N VAL A 511 -22.29 6.04 -12.91
CA VAL A 511 -21.20 6.85 -12.37
C VAL A 511 -20.36 7.42 -13.52
N THR A 512 -20.03 8.71 -13.44
CA THR A 512 -19.07 9.40 -14.28
C THR A 512 -18.11 10.17 -13.39
N TYR A 513 -16.80 10.02 -13.60
CA TYR A 513 -15.81 10.71 -12.78
C TYR A 513 -14.58 11.08 -13.60
N THR A 514 -13.83 12.07 -13.11
CA THR A 514 -12.63 12.58 -13.76
C THR A 514 -11.48 12.75 -12.80
N LEU A 515 -10.26 12.63 -13.33
CA LEU A 515 -9.05 13.17 -12.72
C LEU A 515 -8.29 13.93 -13.80
N ASP A 516 -8.19 15.24 -13.60
CA ASP A 516 -7.85 16.21 -14.66
C ASP A 516 -8.86 16.10 -15.81
N ASP A 517 -8.39 15.98 -17.06
CA ASP A 517 -9.22 15.91 -18.25
C ASP A 517 -9.66 14.48 -18.64
N GLU A 518 -9.19 13.46 -17.90
CA GLU A 518 -9.54 12.07 -18.19
C GLU A 518 -10.88 11.70 -17.56
N THR A 519 -11.80 11.19 -18.38
CA THR A 519 -13.16 10.82 -17.98
C THR A 519 -13.37 9.31 -18.01
N PHE A 520 -13.98 8.80 -16.95
CA PHE A 520 -14.34 7.40 -16.79
C PHE A 520 -15.85 7.28 -16.54
N VAL A 521 -16.45 6.24 -17.11
CA VAL A 521 -17.89 5.97 -17.00
C VAL A 521 -18.09 4.51 -16.65
N VAL A 522 -18.95 4.25 -15.66
CA VAL A 522 -19.44 2.89 -15.39
C VAL A 522 -20.92 2.89 -15.08
N ASN A 523 -21.61 1.92 -15.66
CA ASN A 523 -23.02 1.65 -15.43
C ASN A 523 -23.18 0.80 -14.17
N VAL A 524 -24.13 1.18 -13.30
CA VAL A 524 -24.55 0.34 -12.16
C VAL A 524 -25.31 -0.87 -12.70
N THR A 525 -25.14 -2.03 -12.08
CA THR A 525 -25.90 -3.23 -12.49
C THR A 525 -27.29 -3.25 -11.84
N PRO A 526 -28.28 -3.92 -12.46
CA PRO A 526 -29.60 -4.07 -11.86
C PRO A 526 -29.56 -4.68 -10.44
N GLU A 527 -28.66 -5.64 -10.21
CA GLU A 527 -28.50 -6.31 -8.91
C GLU A 527 -28.00 -5.33 -7.84
N GLN A 528 -27.04 -4.46 -8.19
CA GLN A 528 -26.53 -3.43 -7.29
C GLN A 528 -27.59 -2.38 -6.96
N ARG A 529 -28.34 -1.94 -7.99
CA ARG A 529 -29.44 -0.98 -7.79
C ARG A 529 -30.51 -1.57 -6.88
N ALA A 530 -30.91 -2.82 -7.14
CA ALA A 530 -31.92 -3.52 -6.34
C ALA A 530 -31.47 -3.82 -4.90
N ALA A 531 -30.18 -4.11 -4.68
CA ALA A 531 -29.63 -4.29 -3.34
C ALA A 531 -29.71 -3.00 -2.49
N GLY A 532 -29.70 -1.84 -3.15
CA GLY A 532 -29.72 -0.54 -2.51
C GLY A 532 -28.42 -0.21 -1.76
N ALA A 533 -28.28 1.06 -1.40
CA ALA A 533 -27.25 1.56 -0.51
C ALA A 533 -27.79 2.81 0.19
N THR A 534 -27.36 3.05 1.42
CA THR A 534 -27.72 4.25 2.18
C THR A 534 -26.46 4.91 2.70
N PHE A 535 -26.33 6.22 2.50
CA PHE A 535 -25.16 6.98 2.88
C PHE A 535 -25.57 8.04 3.89
N ASP A 536 -24.79 8.19 4.96
CA ASP A 536 -25.00 9.19 6.00
C ASP A 536 -23.77 10.08 6.24
N ARG A 537 -22.67 9.82 5.53
CA ARG A 537 -21.44 10.60 5.57
C ARG A 537 -20.89 10.88 4.18
N PHE A 538 -20.29 12.05 4.03
CA PHE A 538 -19.37 12.37 2.94
C PHE A 538 -18.00 12.75 3.51
N GLY A 539 -16.94 12.11 3.05
CA GLY A 539 -15.58 12.39 3.51
C GLY A 539 -14.64 11.21 3.33
N PHE A 540 -13.79 10.97 4.32
CA PHE A 540 -12.79 9.92 4.34
C PHE A 540 -13.22 8.70 5.15
N ALA A 541 -12.89 7.51 4.64
CA ALA A 541 -12.96 6.27 5.39
C ALA A 541 -11.71 5.43 5.10
N ASN A 542 -11.11 4.82 6.12
CA ASN A 542 -9.92 4.01 5.91
C ASN A 542 -10.24 2.65 5.28
N VAL A 543 -9.23 2.07 4.63
CA VAL A 543 -9.32 0.75 4.00
C VAL A 543 -8.80 -0.32 4.97
N ARG A 544 -9.59 -1.37 5.20
CA ARG A 544 -9.34 -2.43 6.19
C ARG A 544 -8.90 -3.75 5.54
N SER A 545 -7.73 -3.75 4.92
CA SER A 545 -7.22 -4.90 4.14
C SER A 545 -5.72 -5.14 4.25
N GLY A 546 -5.09 -4.69 5.35
CA GLY A 546 -3.66 -4.76 5.62
C GLY A 546 -2.82 -3.93 4.64
N GLY A 547 -1.56 -3.66 4.94
CA GLY A 547 -0.63 -3.00 4.01
C GLY A 547 -0.10 -1.64 4.49
N HIS A 548 0.10 -0.72 3.54
CA HIS A 548 0.87 0.50 3.73
C HIS A 548 0.04 1.78 3.60
N SER A 549 0.73 2.93 3.67
CA SER A 549 0.10 4.25 3.74
C SER A 549 0.23 5.08 2.47
N VAL A 550 -0.75 5.95 2.23
CA VAL A 550 -0.69 7.04 1.26
C VAL A 550 -1.00 8.35 1.96
N GLU A 551 -0.42 9.45 1.48
CA GLU A 551 -0.69 10.79 1.99
C GLU A 551 -1.24 11.67 0.87
N PHE A 552 -2.43 12.21 1.09
CA PHE A 552 -3.08 13.11 0.13
C PHE A 552 -4.00 14.10 0.84
N TYR A 553 -4.32 15.18 0.12
CA TYR A 553 -5.12 16.30 0.59
C TYR A 553 -6.20 16.64 -0.44
N LEU A 554 -7.35 17.10 0.05
CA LEU A 554 -8.49 17.60 -0.72
C LEU A 554 -8.82 19.03 -0.28
N ASP A 555 -9.17 19.87 -1.24
CA ASP A 555 -9.65 21.22 -0.99
C ASP A 555 -10.69 21.67 -2.03
N ASP A 556 -11.40 22.78 -1.75
CA ASP A 556 -12.42 23.38 -2.62
C ASP A 556 -13.51 22.37 -2.98
N LEU A 557 -14.08 21.72 -1.94
CA LEU A 557 -15.07 20.67 -2.13
C LEU A 557 -16.45 21.26 -2.39
N THR A 558 -17.14 20.72 -3.39
CA THR A 558 -18.60 20.85 -3.54
C THR A 558 -19.20 19.46 -3.56
N TYR A 559 -20.24 19.19 -2.79
CA TYR A 559 -20.87 17.86 -2.71
C TYR A 559 -22.38 17.92 -2.40
N THR A 560 -23.10 16.88 -2.79
CA THR A 560 -24.53 16.70 -2.50
C THR A 560 -24.75 16.34 -1.02
N ALA A 561 -25.73 16.96 -0.39
CA ALA A 561 -26.25 16.55 0.91
C ALA A 561 -27.77 16.71 0.98
N ARG A 562 -28.41 16.05 1.93
CA ARG A 562 -29.81 16.23 2.27
C ARG A 562 -29.93 17.04 3.56
N ARG A 563 -30.40 18.29 3.48
CA ARG A 563 -30.43 19.21 4.62
C ARG A 563 -31.67 20.08 4.64
N GLN A 564 -32.27 20.26 5.82
CA GLN A 564 -33.32 21.25 6.00
C GLN A 564 -32.74 22.66 5.88
N LYS A 565 -33.46 23.53 5.17
CA LYS A 565 -33.08 24.92 5.02
C LYS A 565 -32.99 25.59 6.39
N GLY A 566 -31.84 26.22 6.69
CA GLY A 566 -31.61 26.93 7.96
C GLY A 566 -31.13 26.07 9.12
N VAL A 567 -31.12 24.74 8.99
CA VAL A 567 -30.51 23.85 9.99
C VAL A 567 -29.00 23.80 9.74
N ARG A 568 -28.22 24.22 10.76
CA ARG A 568 -26.76 24.09 10.71
C ARG A 568 -26.36 22.68 11.15
N PRO A 569 -25.40 22.05 10.46
CA PRO A 569 -24.84 20.77 10.90
C PRO A 569 -24.24 20.89 12.29
N ARG A 570 -24.29 19.80 13.04
CA ARG A 570 -23.58 19.71 14.32
C ARG A 570 -22.08 19.77 14.04
N ARG A 571 -21.38 20.71 14.69
CA ARG A 571 -19.92 20.78 14.64
C ARG A 571 -19.28 19.93 15.75
N PHE A 572 -18.21 19.25 15.39
CA PHE A 572 -17.38 18.43 16.26
C PHE A 572 -15.96 18.98 16.28
N LYS A 573 -15.32 18.99 17.44
CA LYS A 573 -13.90 19.29 17.53
C LYS A 573 -13.11 18.03 17.19
N GLN A 574 -12.14 18.13 16.28
CA GLN A 574 -11.22 17.02 16.01
C GLN A 574 -10.54 16.56 17.30
N LYS A 575 -10.65 15.27 17.61
CA LYS A 575 -10.04 14.65 18.80
C LYS A 575 -8.73 13.97 18.44
N VAL A 576 -7.65 14.42 19.05
CA VAL A 576 -6.36 13.73 19.02
C VAL A 576 -6.40 12.53 19.96
N ILE A 577 -5.94 11.38 19.48
CA ILE A 577 -5.86 10.14 20.24
C ILE A 577 -4.39 9.76 20.35
N GLU A 578 -3.88 9.74 21.58
CA GLU A 578 -2.54 9.22 21.86
C GLU A 578 -2.56 7.69 21.84
N VAL A 579 -1.64 7.10 21.08
CA VAL A 579 -1.49 5.66 20.96
C VAL A 579 -0.05 5.29 21.25
N GLU A 580 0.13 4.30 22.13
CA GLU A 580 1.45 3.78 22.49
C GLU A 580 2.16 3.20 21.26
N TYR A 581 3.44 3.53 21.09
CA TYR A 581 4.26 2.91 20.06
C TYR A 581 4.42 1.40 20.33
N PRO A 582 4.17 0.52 19.34
CA PRO A 582 4.26 -0.92 19.55
C PRO A 582 5.72 -1.41 19.47
N HIS A 583 6.48 -1.14 20.53
CA HIS A 583 7.91 -1.48 20.65
C HIS A 583 8.19 -2.96 20.42
N GLN A 584 7.36 -3.84 20.99
CA GLN A 584 7.51 -5.30 20.89
C GLN A 584 7.44 -5.86 19.46
N HIS A 585 6.93 -5.06 18.52
CA HIS A 585 6.77 -5.44 17.12
C HIS A 585 7.49 -4.47 16.17
N GLY A 586 8.42 -3.67 16.69
CA GLY A 586 9.19 -2.70 15.89
C GLY A 586 8.30 -1.73 15.10
N GLY A 587 7.23 -1.21 15.73
CA GLY A 587 6.33 -0.27 15.07
C GLY A 587 5.20 -0.89 14.24
N ARG A 588 4.96 -2.21 14.33
CA ARG A 588 3.75 -2.85 13.79
C ARG A 588 2.68 -3.05 14.88
N ARG A 589 1.40 -2.79 14.57
CA ARG A 589 0.29 -3.00 15.52
C ARG A 589 -0.30 -4.42 15.52
N TYR A 590 0.28 -5.35 14.76
CA TYR A 590 -0.22 -6.71 14.60
C TYR A 590 0.90 -7.72 14.42
#